data_AF-A0A455LCU4-F1
#
_entry.id   AF-A0A455LCU4-F1
#
_cell.length_a   1.000
_cell.length_b   1.000
_cell.length_c   1.000
_cell.angle_alpha   90.00
_cell.angle_beta   90.00
_cell.angle_gamma   90.00
#
_symmetry.space_group_name_H-M   'P 1'
#
loop_
_entity.id
_entity.type
_entity.pdbx_description
1 polymer ?
#
loop_
_entity_poly.entity_id
_entity_poly.type
_entity_poly.pdbx_seq_one_letter_code
_entity_poly.pdbx_strand_id
1 'polypeptide(L)'
;FIVENQQLLFGKKHIKYLNDGADDEGKPYKWDQLVKGGVIELLDAEEEDTVMICMTPEDLENSRMQSGGVDPLANDGDFDPAARLKANVNTHTWTHCEIHPTMILGVCASI
;
A
#
# COMPACT_ATOMS: atom_id res chain seq x y z
N PHE A 1 5.19 1.52 0.97
CA PHE A 1 4.62 2.84 1.32
C PHE A 1 4.39 2.91 2.81
N ILE A 2 4.65 4.06 3.43
CA ILE A 2 4.36 4.26 4.85
C ILE A 2 2.84 4.43 5.05
N VAL A 3 2.32 3.81 6.09
CA VAL A 3 0.91 3.85 6.49
C VAL A 3 0.79 4.53 7.85
N GLU A 4 -0.09 5.54 7.95
CA GLU A 4 -0.44 6.19 9.21
C GLU A 4 -1.96 6.23 9.37
N ASN A 5 -2.46 5.91 10.57
CA ASN A 5 -3.90 5.89 10.86
C ASN A 5 -4.71 5.05 9.87
N GLN A 6 -4.16 3.89 9.47
CA GLN A 6 -4.71 3.02 8.43
C GLN A 6 -4.86 3.71 7.07
N GLN A 7 -4.11 4.77 6.77
CA GLN A 7 -4.13 5.46 5.47
C GLN A 7 -2.73 5.53 4.87
N LEU A 8 -2.66 5.47 3.53
CA LEU A 8 -1.39 5.67 2.82
C LEU A 8 -1.00 7.14 2.86
N LEU A 9 0.25 7.41 3.22
CA LEU A 9 0.84 8.75 3.02
C LEU A 9 1.01 9.06 1.52
N PHE A 10 1.20 8.03 0.70
CA PHE A 10 1.25 8.17 -0.75
C PHE A 10 -0.15 8.45 -1.32
N GLY A 11 -0.28 9.48 -2.17
CA GLY A 11 -1.57 9.96 -2.65
C GLY A 11 -1.48 10.60 -4.03
N LYS A 12 -2.63 11.00 -4.59
CA LYS A 12 -2.74 11.51 -5.98
C LYS A 12 -1.83 12.72 -6.27
N LYS A 13 -1.57 13.55 -5.26
CA LYS A 13 -0.64 14.69 -5.35
C LYS A 13 0.78 14.23 -5.72
N HIS A 14 1.28 13.19 -5.06
CA HIS A 14 2.60 12.62 -5.33
C HIS A 14 2.68 12.01 -6.72
N ILE A 15 1.60 11.34 -7.18
CA ILE A 15 1.50 10.81 -8.55
C ILE A 15 1.61 11.94 -9.59
N LYS A 16 0.87 13.04 -9.37
CA LYS A 16 0.94 14.20 -10.26
C LYS A 16 2.37 14.73 -10.35
N TYR A 17 3.04 14.96 -9.22
CA TYR A 17 4.41 15.46 -9.21
C TYR A 17 5.41 14.53 -9.89
N LEU A 18 5.24 13.21 -9.77
CA LEU A 18 6.09 12.24 -10.47
C LEU A 18 5.88 12.26 -11.98
N ASN A 19 4.64 12.42 -12.44
CA ASN A 19 4.31 12.52 -13.86
C ASN A 19 4.82 13.84 -14.48
N ASP A 20 4.67 14.94 -13.75
CA ASP A 20 5.13 16.26 -14.17
C ASP A 20 6.66 16.41 -14.01
N GLY A 21 7.29 15.55 -13.19
CA GLY A 21 8.72 15.57 -12.86
C GLY A 21 9.13 16.71 -11.91
N ALA A 22 8.17 17.50 -11.43
CA ALA A 22 8.38 18.64 -10.54
C ALA A 22 7.22 18.83 -9.56
N ASP A 23 7.50 19.49 -8.43
CA ASP A 23 6.49 19.93 -7.47
C ASP A 23 5.85 21.27 -7.87
N ASP A 24 4.92 21.78 -7.04
CA ASP A 24 4.24 23.06 -7.30
C ASP A 24 5.18 24.27 -7.26
N GLU A 25 6.41 24.12 -6.73
CA GLU A 25 7.44 25.16 -6.71
C GLU A 25 8.42 25.04 -7.90
N GLY A 26 8.20 24.08 -8.80
CA GLY A 26 9.06 23.81 -9.95
C GLY A 26 10.35 23.08 -9.58
N LYS A 27 10.47 22.53 -8.36
CA LYS A 27 11.64 21.74 -7.96
C LYS A 27 11.51 20.32 -8.48
N PRO A 28 12.61 19.67 -8.90
CA PRO A 28 12.57 18.29 -9.36
C PRO A 28 11.96 17.33 -8.32
N TYR A 29 10.95 16.57 -8.74
CA TYR A 29 10.28 15.58 -7.90
C TYR A 29 10.49 14.18 -8.46
N LYS A 30 11.34 13.40 -7.78
CA LYS A 30 11.78 12.06 -8.17
C LYS A 30 11.78 11.13 -6.95
N TRP A 31 12.28 9.90 -7.11
CA TRP A 31 12.41 8.91 -6.04
C TRP A 31 12.99 9.47 -4.73
N ASP A 32 14.09 10.20 -4.80
CA ASP A 32 14.76 10.77 -3.61
C ASP A 32 13.84 11.67 -2.78
N GLN A 33 12.89 12.36 -3.43
CA GLN A 33 11.94 13.22 -2.71
C GLN A 33 10.82 12.42 -2.05
N LEU A 34 10.47 11.25 -2.56
CA LEU A 34 9.54 10.34 -1.88
C LEU A 34 10.18 9.79 -0.60
N VAL A 35 11.46 9.41 -0.66
CA VAL A 35 12.21 8.92 0.51
C VAL A 35 12.37 10.04 1.53
N LYS A 36 12.89 11.20 1.12
CA LYS A 36 13.09 12.36 2.01
C LYS A 36 11.79 12.93 2.56
N GLY A 37 10.70 12.82 1.80
CA GLY A 37 9.37 13.23 2.22
C GLY A 37 8.68 12.25 3.17
N GLY A 38 9.32 11.12 3.51
CA GLY A 38 8.73 10.12 4.40
C GLY A 38 7.49 9.46 3.82
N VAL A 39 7.40 9.35 2.49
CA VAL A 39 6.26 8.70 1.81
C VAL A 39 6.56 7.23 1.52
N ILE A 40 7.85 6.93 1.29
CA ILE A 40 8.38 5.59 1.15
C ILE A 40 9.56 5.40 2.10
N GLU A 41 9.73 4.17 2.55
CA GLU A 41 10.82 3.73 3.41
C GLU A 41 11.49 2.53 2.75
N LEU A 42 12.81 2.43 2.90
CA LEU A 42 13.57 1.25 2.52
C LEU A 42 13.69 0.40 3.78
N LEU A 43 13.04 -0.76 3.77
CA LEU A 43 13.08 -1.71 4.88
C LEU A 43 14.09 -2.82 4.55
N ASP A 44 14.92 -3.17 5.52
CA ASP A 44 15.74 -4.37 5.44
C ASP A 44 15.01 -5.60 6.02
N ALA A 45 15.66 -6.77 5.94
CA ALA A 45 15.07 -8.03 6.38
C ALA A 45 14.91 -8.13 7.91
N GLU A 46 15.72 -7.41 8.70
CA GLU A 46 15.59 -7.42 10.16
C GLU A 46 14.39 -6.56 10.59
N GLU A 47 14.20 -5.42 9.92
CA GLU A 47 13.04 -4.56 10.14
C GLU A 47 11.74 -5.22 9.70
N GLU A 48 11.76 -5.97 8.58
CA GLU A 48 10.60 -6.70 8.03
C GLU A 48 9.93 -7.63 9.06
N ASP A 49 10.70 -8.27 9.94
CA ASP A 49 10.20 -9.20 10.96
C ASP A 49 9.32 -8.53 12.03
N THR A 50 9.39 -7.19 12.15
CA THR A 50 8.70 -6.43 13.21
C THR A 50 7.59 -5.52 12.71
N VAL A 51 7.50 -5.31 11.41
CA VAL A 51 6.50 -4.44 10.77
C VAL A 51 5.30 -5.26 10.28
N MET A 52 4.18 -4.58 10.09
CA MET A 52 3.00 -5.16 9.45
C MET A 52 2.81 -4.51 8.07
N ILE A 53 2.86 -5.35 7.02
CA ILE A 53 2.76 -4.93 5.62
C ILE A 53 1.44 -5.44 5.02
N CYS A 54 0.57 -4.52 4.60
CA CYS A 54 -0.60 -4.91 3.80
C CYS A 54 -0.23 -5.13 2.33
N MET A 55 -0.86 -6.09 1.67
CA MET A 55 -0.54 -6.41 0.27
C MET A 55 -1.21 -5.46 -0.72
N THR A 56 -2.38 -4.93 -0.37
CA THR A 56 -3.13 -4.00 -1.21
C THR A 56 -3.68 -2.85 -0.39
N PRO A 57 -3.91 -1.67 -0.99
CA PRO A 57 -4.57 -0.55 -0.30
C PRO A 57 -5.98 -0.87 0.19
N GLU A 58 -6.65 -1.87 -0.42
CA GLU A 58 -7.98 -2.34 -0.02
C GLU A 58 -7.97 -2.97 1.38
N ASP A 59 -6.88 -3.63 1.75
CA ASP A 59 -6.71 -4.22 3.09
C ASP A 59 -6.74 -3.14 4.20
N LEU A 60 -6.31 -1.91 3.88
CA LEU A 60 -6.42 -0.77 4.80
C LEU A 60 -7.88 -0.31 4.98
N GLU A 61 -8.68 -0.31 3.91
CA GLU A 61 -10.11 -0.01 3.98
C GLU A 61 -10.86 -1.07 4.78
N ASN A 62 -10.59 -2.35 4.51
CA ASN A 62 -11.19 -3.47 5.23
C ASN A 62 -10.88 -3.40 6.73
N SER A 63 -9.64 -3.05 7.08
CA SER A 63 -9.24 -2.86 8.48
C SER A 63 -9.95 -1.67 9.15
N ARG A 64 -10.22 -0.57 8.41
CA ARG A 64 -11.02 0.55 8.92
C ARG A 64 -12.48 0.14 9.15
N MET A 65 -13.08 -0.59 8.20
CA MET A 65 -14.46 -1.09 8.33
C MET A 65 -14.62 -2.03 9.53
N GLN A 66 -13.71 -2.99 9.69
CA GLN A 66 -13.69 -3.89 10.86
C GLN A 66 -13.54 -3.13 12.17
N SER A 67 -12.64 -2.14 12.21
CA SER A 67 -12.45 -1.30 13.41
C SER A 67 -13.70 -0.47 13.74
N GLY A 68 -14.51 -0.13 12.73
CA GLY A 68 -15.82 0.50 12.87
C GLY A 68 -16.96 -0.46 13.25
N GLY A 69 -16.68 -1.76 13.44
CA GLY A 69 -17.68 -2.78 13.74
C GLY A 69 -18.53 -3.20 12.54
N VAL A 70 -18.12 -2.82 11.32
CA VAL A 70 -18.75 -3.24 10.07
C VAL A 70 -18.02 -4.46 9.55
N ASP A 71 -18.75 -5.54 9.29
CA ASP A 71 -18.20 -6.72 8.63
C ASP A 71 -17.92 -6.39 7.15
N PRO A 72 -16.64 -6.34 6.70
CA PRO A 72 -16.32 -6.01 5.33
C PRO A 72 -16.79 -7.08 4.34
N LEU A 73 -17.07 -8.31 4.79
CA LEU A 73 -17.61 -9.39 3.95
C LEU A 73 -19.14 -9.39 3.86
N ALA A 74 -19.84 -8.52 4.59
CA ALA A 74 -21.30 -8.46 4.53
C ALA A 74 -21.85 -8.02 3.15
N ASN A 75 -20.99 -7.45 2.29
CA ASN A 75 -21.33 -7.00 0.94
C ASN A 75 -20.67 -7.84 -0.19
N ASP A 76 -20.00 -8.96 0.12
CA ASP A 76 -19.50 -9.93 -0.88
C ASP A 76 -20.65 -10.75 -1.50
N GLY A 77 -21.70 -10.06 -1.94
CA GLY A 77 -22.94 -10.64 -2.48
C GLY A 77 -22.81 -11.15 -3.92
N ASP A 78 -21.62 -11.08 -4.53
CA ASP A 78 -21.37 -11.53 -5.89
C ASP A 78 -20.20 -12.53 -5.89
N PHE A 79 -20.51 -13.79 -5.56
CA PHE A 79 -19.55 -14.88 -5.60
C PHE A 79 -19.16 -15.15 -7.05
N ASP A 80 -18.06 -14.55 -7.51
CA ASP A 80 -17.43 -14.87 -8.78
C ASP A 80 -16.51 -16.09 -8.61
N PRO A 81 -16.83 -17.26 -9.20
CA PRO A 81 -16.00 -18.46 -9.11
C PRO A 81 -14.60 -18.31 -9.72
N ALA A 82 -14.39 -17.28 -10.56
CA ALA A 82 -13.10 -16.96 -11.17
C ALA A 82 -12.28 -15.95 -10.36
N ALA A 83 -12.87 -15.33 -9.32
CA ALA A 83 -12.16 -14.37 -8.50
C ALA A 83 -11.07 -15.04 -7.66
N ARG A 84 -9.98 -14.30 -7.45
CA ARG A 84 -8.90 -14.73 -6.58
C ARG A 84 -9.38 -14.78 -5.13
N LEU A 85 -9.15 -15.91 -4.46
CA LEU A 85 -9.41 -16.04 -3.02
C LEU A 85 -8.55 -15.05 -2.24
N LYS A 86 -9.19 -14.19 -1.44
CA LYS A 86 -8.54 -13.29 -0.48
C LYS A 86 -8.61 -13.90 0.91
N ALA A 87 -7.48 -13.92 1.61
CA ALA A 87 -7.44 -14.34 3.00
C ALA A 87 -8.04 -13.26 3.90
N ASN A 88 -8.77 -13.66 4.94
CA ASN A 88 -9.23 -12.72 5.94
C ASN A 88 -8.03 -12.24 6.78
N VAL A 89 -7.79 -10.92 6.78
CA VAL A 89 -6.72 -10.26 7.53
C VAL A 89 -7.34 -9.43 8.65
N ASN A 90 -7.32 -9.98 9.86
CA ASN A 90 -7.76 -9.28 11.07
C ASN A 90 -6.57 -8.57 11.74
N THR A 91 -6.05 -7.54 11.08
CA THR A 91 -4.94 -6.72 11.60
C THR A 91 -5.39 -5.27 11.74
N HIS A 92 -5.10 -4.66 12.89
CA HIS A 92 -5.51 -3.28 13.21
C HIS A 92 -4.34 -2.27 13.21
N THR A 93 -3.12 -2.72 12.94
CA THR A 93 -1.89 -1.94 13.11
C THR A 93 -0.99 -2.07 11.89
N TRP A 94 -1.48 -1.61 10.72
CA TRP A 94 -0.66 -1.61 9.51
C TRP A 94 0.37 -0.48 9.58
N THR A 95 1.63 -0.81 9.36
CA THR A 95 2.74 0.16 9.34
C THR A 95 3.13 0.51 7.91
N HIS A 96 2.96 -0.45 7.00
CA HIS A 96 3.43 -0.36 5.63
C HIS A 96 2.44 -1.00 4.66
N CYS A 97 2.52 -0.59 3.41
CA CYS A 97 1.82 -1.22 2.29
C CYS A 97 2.82 -1.56 1.20
N GLU A 98 2.70 -2.79 0.68
CA GLU A 98 3.44 -3.25 -0.49
C GLU A 98 3.16 -2.34 -1.70
N ILE A 99 4.17 -2.11 -2.55
CA ILE A 99 3.98 -1.27 -3.75
C ILE A 99 3.19 -2.05 -4.79
N HIS A 100 3.62 -3.28 -5.06
CA HIS A 100 2.89 -4.20 -5.92
C HIS A 100 3.38 -5.65 -5.72
N PRO A 101 2.50 -6.65 -5.53
CA PRO A 101 2.91 -8.03 -5.25
C PRO A 101 3.80 -8.70 -6.32
N THR A 102 3.80 -8.20 -7.55
CA THR A 102 4.67 -8.74 -8.62
C THR A 102 6.13 -8.33 -8.45
N MET A 103 6.44 -7.37 -7.58
CA MET A 103 7.81 -6.89 -7.35
C MET A 103 8.69 -7.94 -6.64
N ILE A 104 8.10 -9.03 -6.14
CA ILE A 104 8.83 -10.20 -5.63
C ILE A 104 9.49 -11.02 -6.75
N LEU A 105 9.06 -10.83 -8.01
CA LEU A 105 9.52 -11.61 -9.15
C LEU A 105 10.84 -11.03 -9.71
N GLY A 106 11.78 -11.91 -10.01
CA GLY A 106 12.99 -11.56 -10.74
C GLY A 106 12.76 -11.41 -12.26
N VAL A 107 13.78 -10.92 -12.97
CA VAL A 107 13.72 -10.55 -14.40
C VAL A 107 13.16 -11.66 -15.32
N CYS A 108 13.55 -12.92 -15.10
CA CYS A 108 13.08 -14.01 -15.95
C CYS A 108 11.60 -14.36 -15.74
N ALA A 109 11.04 -14.06 -14.56
CA ALA A 109 9.65 -14.30 -14.23
C ALA A 109 8.74 -13.09 -14.55
N SER A 110 9.32 -11.97 -14.98
CA SER A 110 8.60 -10.73 -15.33
C SER A 110 8.46 -10.49 -16.83
N ILE A 111 8.77 -11.48 -17.68
CA ILE A 111 8.63 -11.46 -19.15
C ILE A 111 7.29 -12.07 -19.57
#